data_AF-A0A814CBC1-F1
#
_entry.id   AF-A0A814CBC1-F1
#
_cell.length_a   1.000
_cell.length_b   1.000
_cell.length_c   1.000
_cell.angle_alpha   90.00
_cell.angle_beta   90.00
_cell.angle_gamma   90.00
#
_symmetry.space_group_name_H-M   'P 1'
#
loop_
_entity.id
_entity.type
_entity.pdbx_description
1 polymer ?
#
loop_
_entity_poly.entity_id
_entity_poly.type
_entity_poly.pdbx_seq_one_letter_code
_entity_poly.pdbx_strand_id
1 'polypeptide(L)'
;MANVNQDDDDAAQLKFPKEFDKAEPMMISEVLLLLEERRKQQNSEDIDDDDDELTSSEAFNDIVAYCERFSKFKTKEAISAVRNLLFPKDQTNGMATSSSAPVLHKFEAALLANLCPQLAAEAKTLIPSLDSKLDDDECQKIVDEIQNYRSFQY
;
A
#
# COMPACT_ATOMS: atom_id res chain seq x y z
N MET A 1 6.97 28.27 -20.04
CA MET A 1 8.25 27.58 -19.84
C MET A 1 8.11 26.69 -18.62
N ALA A 2 7.90 25.40 -18.81
CA ALA A 2 8.07 24.40 -17.76
C ALA A 2 8.91 23.30 -18.38
N ASN A 3 10.21 23.37 -18.15
CA ASN A 3 11.14 22.31 -18.51
C ASN A 3 10.95 21.22 -17.46
N VAL A 4 10.02 20.30 -17.71
CA VAL A 4 9.87 19.10 -16.89
C VAL A 4 11.06 18.23 -17.25
N ASN A 5 12.10 18.24 -16.41
CA ASN A 5 13.13 17.20 -16.44
C ASN A 5 12.43 15.91 -15.96
N GLN A 6 11.72 15.25 -16.88
CA GLN A 6 10.90 14.05 -16.66
C GLN A 6 11.74 12.77 -16.74
N ASP A 7 13.05 12.90 -16.99
CA ASP A 7 13.95 11.80 -17.34
C ASP A 7 14.66 11.14 -16.13
N ASP A 8 14.44 11.64 -14.90
CA ASP A 8 15.13 11.13 -13.69
C ASP A 8 14.22 10.38 -12.70
N ASP A 9 12.91 10.30 -12.96
CA ASP A 9 11.98 9.55 -12.11
C ASP A 9 12.12 8.05 -12.36
N ASP A 10 12.38 7.29 -11.29
CA ASP A 10 12.58 5.85 -11.34
C ASP A 10 12.11 5.22 -10.01
N ALA A 11 10.93 4.60 -10.06
CA ALA A 11 10.34 3.94 -8.90
C ALA A 11 11.18 2.76 -8.38
N ALA A 12 11.95 2.09 -9.24
CA ALA A 12 12.86 1.01 -8.83
C ALA A 12 14.06 1.55 -8.03
N GLN A 13 14.38 2.83 -8.18
CA GLN A 13 15.41 3.55 -7.42
C GLN A 13 14.83 4.51 -6.37
N LEU A 14 13.50 4.46 -6.13
CA LEU A 14 12.79 5.37 -5.23
C LEU A 14 12.94 6.87 -5.57
N LYS A 15 13.14 7.17 -6.86
CA LYS A 15 13.16 8.54 -7.37
C LYS A 15 11.75 8.90 -7.80
N PHE A 16 11.12 9.79 -7.05
CA PHE A 16 9.77 10.29 -7.31
C PHE A 16 9.78 11.81 -7.50
N PRO A 17 8.79 12.36 -8.21
CA PRO A 17 8.56 13.79 -8.23
C PRO A 17 8.37 14.34 -6.81
N LYS A 18 8.81 15.59 -6.57
CA LYS A 18 8.69 16.28 -5.27
C LYS A 18 7.27 16.39 -4.74
N GLU A 19 6.28 16.27 -5.62
CA GLU A 19 4.86 16.25 -5.28
C GLU A 19 4.50 15.04 -4.39
N PHE A 20 5.28 13.95 -4.48
CA PHE A 20 5.07 12.72 -3.71
C PHE A 20 5.89 12.65 -2.41
N ASP A 21 6.75 13.62 -2.10
CA ASP A 21 7.58 13.61 -0.88
C ASP A 21 6.75 13.47 0.41
N LYS A 22 5.54 14.05 0.40
CA LYS A 22 4.58 14.00 1.52
C LYS A 22 3.44 13.01 1.28
N ALA A 23 3.39 12.38 0.11
CA ALA A 23 2.32 11.45 -0.20
C ALA A 23 2.41 10.21 0.70
N GLU A 24 1.23 9.74 1.11
CA GLU A 24 1.11 8.49 1.84
C GLU A 24 0.43 7.47 0.93
N PRO A 25 1.12 6.39 0.55
CA PRO A 25 0.53 5.39 -0.32
C PRO A 25 -0.53 4.59 0.44
N MET A 26 -1.57 4.20 -0.28
CA MET A 26 -2.62 3.32 0.19
C MET A 26 -2.46 1.93 -0.43
N MET A 27 -2.74 0.90 0.36
CA MET A 27 -2.83 -0.48 -0.12
C MET A 27 -4.13 -0.65 -0.91
N ILE A 28 -4.15 -1.56 -1.89
CA ILE A 28 -5.36 -1.84 -2.69
C ILE A 28 -6.55 -2.19 -1.80
N SER A 29 -6.29 -2.93 -0.71
CA SER A 29 -7.30 -3.30 0.28
C SER A 29 -7.83 -2.10 1.08
N GLU A 30 -7.01 -1.08 1.36
CA GLU A 30 -7.47 0.16 2.01
C GLU A 30 -8.34 0.99 1.08
N VAL A 31 -7.91 1.09 -0.19
CA VAL A 31 -8.68 1.78 -1.22
C VAL A 31 -10.05 1.12 -1.38
N LEU A 32 -10.13 -0.22 -1.39
CA LEU A 32 -11.40 -0.93 -1.46
C LEU A 32 -12.34 -0.54 -0.31
N LEU A 33 -11.85 -0.53 0.94
CA LEU A 33 -12.64 -0.13 2.10
C LEU A 33 -13.20 1.29 1.96
N LEU A 34 -12.39 2.23 1.48
CA LEU A 34 -12.82 3.62 1.29
C LEU A 34 -13.88 3.75 0.19
N LEU A 35 -13.71 3.03 -0.92
CA LEU A 35 -14.66 3.05 -2.02
C LEU A 35 -15.99 2.39 -1.63
N GLU A 36 -15.96 1.29 -0.88
CA GLU A 36 -17.17 0.66 -0.34
C GLU A 36 -17.92 1.58 0.61
N GLU A 37 -17.20 2.28 1.49
CA GLU A 37 -17.81 3.24 2.40
C GLU A 37 -18.42 4.43 1.64
N ARG A 38 -17.73 4.92 0.60
CA ARG A 38 -18.27 5.94 -0.30
C ARG A 38 -19.55 5.47 -1.00
N ARG A 39 -19.61 4.22 -1.47
CA ARG A 39 -20.82 3.65 -2.09
C ARG A 39 -21.98 3.51 -1.10
N LYS A 40 -21.70 3.27 0.19
CA LYS A 40 -22.75 3.25 1.24
C LYS A 40 -23.31 4.64 1.49
N GLN A 41 -22.45 5.66 1.53
CA GLN A 41 -22.86 7.06 1.66
C GLN A 41 -23.74 7.49 0.48
N GLN A 42 -23.49 6.96 -0.72
CA GLN A 42 -24.38 7.20 -1.87
C GLN A 42 -25.82 6.70 -1.68
N ASN A 43 -26.00 5.61 -0.95
CA ASN A 43 -27.34 5.09 -0.67
C ASN A 43 -28.03 5.78 0.54
N SER A 44 -27.39 6.79 1.12
CA SER A 44 -27.95 7.59 2.21
C SER A 44 -28.61 8.87 1.68
N GLU A 45 -29.65 9.36 2.36
CA GLU A 45 -30.47 10.49 1.89
C GLU A 45 -29.76 11.86 1.94
N ASP A 46 -28.53 11.91 2.45
CA ASP A 46 -27.73 13.12 2.70
C ASP A 46 -26.54 13.29 1.72
N ILE A 47 -26.66 12.85 0.46
CA ILE A 47 -25.56 12.98 -0.52
C ILE A 47 -25.53 14.37 -1.18
N ASP A 48 -24.33 14.92 -1.37
CA ASP A 48 -24.10 16.12 -2.20
C ASP A 48 -24.07 15.72 -3.70
N ASP A 49 -24.63 16.54 -4.59
CA ASP A 49 -24.74 16.25 -6.04
C ASP A 49 -23.38 15.90 -6.70
N ASP A 50 -22.30 16.54 -6.28
CA ASP A 50 -20.94 16.30 -6.79
C ASP A 50 -20.42 14.90 -6.43
N ASP A 51 -20.80 14.36 -5.26
CA ASP A 51 -20.40 13.02 -4.82
C ASP A 51 -21.19 11.92 -5.56
N ASP A 52 -22.43 12.19 -5.97
CA ASP A 52 -23.25 11.26 -6.77
C ASP A 52 -22.74 11.15 -8.21
N GLU A 53 -22.31 12.27 -8.82
CA GLU A 53 -21.70 12.25 -10.16
C GLU A 53 -20.38 11.48 -10.17
N LEU A 54 -19.53 11.67 -9.15
CA LEU A 54 -18.25 10.97 -9.02
C LEU A 54 -18.43 9.44 -8.91
N THR A 55 -19.33 9.00 -8.05
CA THR A 55 -19.59 7.56 -7.79
C THR A 55 -20.31 6.86 -8.95
N SER A 56 -21.01 7.63 -9.78
CA SER A 56 -21.64 7.14 -11.02
C SER A 56 -20.68 7.06 -12.21
N SER A 57 -19.46 7.56 -12.08
CA SER A 57 -18.48 7.54 -13.16
C SER A 57 -17.98 6.14 -13.51
N GLU A 58 -17.66 5.89 -14.79
CA GLU A 58 -17.09 4.63 -15.26
C GLU A 58 -15.73 4.36 -14.58
N ALA A 59 -14.90 5.39 -14.44
CA ALA A 59 -13.60 5.29 -13.78
C ALA A 59 -13.71 4.82 -12.32
N PHE A 60 -14.71 5.30 -11.58
CA PHE A 60 -14.96 4.84 -10.21
C PHE A 60 -15.29 3.35 -10.19
N ASN A 61 -16.21 2.91 -11.05
CA ASN A 61 -16.61 1.50 -11.15
C ASN A 61 -15.45 0.58 -11.57
N ASP A 62 -14.60 1.03 -12.49
CA ASP A 62 -13.39 0.31 -12.91
C ASP A 62 -12.39 0.16 -11.76
N ILE A 63 -12.16 1.21 -10.98
CA ILE A 63 -11.27 1.16 -9.81
C ILE A 63 -11.85 0.24 -8.74
N VAL A 64 -13.16 0.30 -8.46
CA VAL A 64 -13.82 -0.62 -7.52
C VAL A 64 -13.61 -2.07 -7.97
N ALA A 65 -13.91 -2.39 -9.23
CA ALA A 65 -13.75 -3.74 -9.76
C ALA A 65 -12.29 -4.23 -9.71
N TYR A 66 -11.32 -3.33 -9.99
CA TYR A 66 -9.90 -3.62 -9.83
C TYR A 66 -9.56 -3.93 -8.37
N CYS A 67 -9.99 -3.09 -7.44
CA CYS A 67 -9.73 -3.25 -6.01
C CYS A 67 -10.39 -4.51 -5.44
N GLU A 68 -11.63 -4.84 -5.82
CA GLU A 68 -12.31 -6.08 -5.44
C GLU A 68 -11.55 -7.32 -5.92
N ARG A 69 -11.02 -7.28 -7.16
CA ARG A 69 -10.27 -8.40 -7.75
C ARG A 69 -8.89 -8.60 -7.14
N PHE A 70 -8.19 -7.52 -6.83
CA PHE A 70 -6.78 -7.57 -6.43
C PHE A 70 -6.53 -7.37 -4.93
N SER A 71 -7.55 -6.96 -4.16
CA SER A 71 -7.46 -6.88 -2.71
C SER A 71 -6.98 -8.21 -2.12
N LYS A 72 -5.89 -8.13 -1.35
CA LYS A 72 -5.27 -9.29 -0.69
C LYS A 72 -5.80 -9.47 0.72
N PHE A 73 -6.43 -8.43 1.27
CA PHE A 73 -6.92 -8.43 2.65
C PHE A 73 -8.36 -7.95 2.70
N LYS A 74 -9.26 -8.80 3.19
CA LYS A 74 -10.71 -8.53 3.19
C LYS A 74 -11.23 -7.95 4.50
N THR A 75 -10.56 -8.23 5.62
CA THR A 75 -11.00 -7.78 6.94
C THR A 75 -10.24 -6.52 7.36
N LYS A 76 -10.94 -5.61 8.05
CA LYS A 76 -10.34 -4.37 8.57
C LYS A 76 -9.22 -4.67 9.55
N GLU A 77 -9.35 -5.75 10.31
CA GLU A 77 -8.35 -6.25 11.25
C GLU A 77 -7.06 -6.67 10.52
N ALA A 78 -7.18 -7.46 9.44
CA ALA A 78 -6.01 -7.88 8.65
C ALA A 78 -5.34 -6.68 7.96
N ILE A 79 -6.13 -5.77 7.38
CA ILE A 79 -5.62 -4.54 6.77
C ILE A 79 -4.86 -3.70 7.79
N SER A 80 -5.43 -3.51 8.98
CA SER A 80 -4.79 -2.74 10.06
C SER A 80 -3.52 -3.41 10.58
N ALA A 81 -3.51 -4.73 10.69
CA ALA A 81 -2.34 -5.49 11.12
C ALA A 81 -1.19 -5.37 10.12
N VAL A 82 -1.46 -5.56 8.82
CA VAL A 82 -0.47 -5.38 7.75
C VAL A 82 0.02 -3.94 7.68
N ARG A 83 -0.89 -2.94 7.85
CA ARG A 83 -0.50 -1.53 7.91
C ARG A 83 0.46 -1.27 9.07
N ASN A 84 0.16 -1.78 10.27
CA ASN A 84 1.02 -1.58 11.44
C ASN A 84 2.36 -2.31 11.32
N LEU A 85 2.39 -3.46 10.64
CA LEU A 85 3.62 -4.20 10.34
C LEU A 85 4.54 -3.42 9.39
N LEU A 86 4.01 -2.90 8.29
CA LEU A 86 4.80 -2.31 7.20
C LEU A 86 4.99 -0.80 7.31
N PHE A 87 4.13 -0.11 8.07
CA PHE A 87 4.20 1.32 8.34
C PHE A 87 4.25 1.59 9.86
N PRO A 88 5.34 1.19 10.55
CA PRO A 88 5.45 1.45 11.99
C PRO A 88 5.34 2.95 12.28
N LYS A 89 4.46 3.32 13.22
CA LYS A 89 4.18 4.72 13.59
C LYS A 89 5.36 5.43 14.26
N ASP A 90 6.36 4.69 14.73
CA ASP A 90 7.47 5.20 15.54
C ASP A 90 8.74 5.46 14.70
N GLN A 91 8.57 6.16 13.57
CA GLN A 91 9.72 6.63 12.77
C GLN A 91 10.17 8.05 13.14
N THR A 92 9.45 8.74 14.03
CA THR A 92 9.74 10.13 14.42
C THR A 92 10.38 10.30 15.79
N ASN A 93 10.35 9.29 16.66
CA ASN A 93 11.00 9.35 17.96
C ASN A 93 11.96 8.17 18.05
N GLY A 94 13.26 8.43 18.06
CA GLY A 94 14.33 7.44 18.07
C GLY A 94 14.38 6.58 19.33
N MET A 95 13.34 5.80 19.57
CA MET A 95 13.28 4.76 20.57
C MET A 95 13.02 3.47 19.82
N ALA A 96 14.11 2.77 19.51
CA ALA A 96 14.08 1.40 19.07
C ALA A 96 13.20 0.61 20.05
N THR A 97 11.97 0.32 19.64
CA THR A 97 11.30 -0.87 20.15
C THR A 97 12.19 -2.04 19.74
N SER A 98 12.32 -3.04 20.60
CA SER A 98 13.36 -4.08 20.60
C SER A 98 13.47 -4.97 19.35
N SER A 99 12.79 -4.64 18.25
CA SER A 99 12.91 -5.28 16.94
C SER A 99 13.72 -4.39 16.01
N SER A 100 14.84 -4.91 15.53
CA SER A 100 15.68 -4.40 14.44
C SER A 100 14.94 -4.38 13.09
N ALA A 101 13.70 -3.90 13.05
CA ALA A 101 12.88 -3.87 11.85
C ALA A 101 13.44 -2.82 10.88
N PRO A 102 13.83 -3.19 9.66
CA PRO A 102 14.44 -2.27 8.71
C PRO A 102 13.48 -1.17 8.27
N VAL A 103 14.01 0.03 8.05
CA VAL A 103 13.21 1.19 7.64
C VAL A 103 12.88 1.07 6.14
N LEU A 104 11.67 0.57 5.85
CA LEU A 104 11.14 0.52 4.50
C LEU A 104 10.65 1.90 4.06
N HIS A 105 10.87 2.22 2.79
CA HIS A 105 10.24 3.36 2.16
C HIS A 105 8.74 3.08 2.03
N LYS A 106 7.89 4.10 2.19
CA LYS A 106 6.42 3.96 2.16
C LYS A 106 5.93 3.26 0.88
N PHE A 107 6.59 3.56 -0.25
CA PHE A 107 6.30 2.91 -1.53
C PHE A 107 6.59 1.40 -1.52
N GLU A 108 7.73 0.99 -0.97
CA GLU A 108 8.12 -0.43 -0.88
C GLU A 108 7.16 -1.19 0.02
N ALA A 109 6.77 -0.58 1.16
CA ALA A 109 5.78 -1.13 2.08
C ALA A 109 4.43 -1.37 1.38
N ALA A 110 3.95 -0.39 0.61
CA ALA A 110 2.72 -0.55 -0.17
C ALA A 110 2.85 -1.64 -1.25
N LEU A 111 4.00 -1.74 -1.92
CA LEU A 111 4.25 -2.78 -2.92
C LEU A 111 4.27 -4.19 -2.30
N LEU A 112 4.93 -4.38 -1.16
CA LEU A 112 4.94 -5.66 -0.45
C LEU A 112 3.53 -6.13 -0.08
N ALA A 113 2.70 -5.20 0.42
CA ALA A 113 1.30 -5.48 0.77
C ALA A 113 0.43 -5.80 -0.46
N ASN A 114 0.67 -5.17 -1.61
CA ASN A 114 -0.15 -5.35 -2.81
C ASN A 114 0.26 -6.60 -3.61
N LEU A 115 1.57 -6.84 -3.74
CA LEU A 115 2.12 -7.96 -4.51
C LEU A 115 2.07 -9.27 -3.74
N CYS A 116 2.24 -9.24 -2.42
CA CYS A 116 2.33 -10.41 -1.54
C CYS A 116 3.27 -11.50 -2.11
N PRO A 117 4.57 -11.20 -2.32
CA PRO A 117 5.54 -12.22 -2.71
C PRO A 117 5.59 -13.33 -1.66
N GLN A 118 6.03 -14.54 -2.04
CA GLN A 118 6.13 -15.69 -1.13
C GLN A 118 7.56 -15.96 -0.67
N LEU A 119 8.54 -15.47 -1.44
CA LEU A 119 9.96 -15.69 -1.19
C LEU A 119 10.71 -14.36 -1.16
N ALA A 120 11.74 -14.26 -0.33
CA ALA A 120 12.63 -13.09 -0.28
C ALA A 120 13.23 -12.76 -1.66
N ALA A 121 13.66 -13.78 -2.41
CA ALA A 121 14.20 -13.61 -3.76
C ALA A 121 13.18 -13.00 -4.73
N GLU A 122 11.89 -13.38 -4.62
CA GLU A 122 10.82 -12.80 -5.42
C GLU A 122 10.59 -11.34 -5.02
N ALA A 123 10.52 -11.05 -3.72
CA ALA A 123 10.32 -9.70 -3.21
C ALA A 123 11.42 -8.74 -3.69
N LYS A 124 12.69 -9.15 -3.61
CA LYS A 124 13.84 -8.38 -4.09
C LYS A 124 13.90 -8.25 -5.61
N THR A 125 13.41 -9.24 -6.35
CA THR A 125 13.31 -9.16 -7.81
C THR A 125 12.23 -8.17 -8.25
N LEU A 126 11.08 -8.18 -7.58
CA LEU A 126 9.96 -7.29 -7.88
C LEU A 126 10.18 -5.87 -7.37
N ILE A 127 10.93 -5.71 -6.28
CA ILE A 127 11.22 -4.43 -5.62
C ILE A 127 12.74 -4.32 -5.42
N PRO A 128 13.50 -3.95 -6.46
CA PRO A 128 14.97 -3.96 -6.43
C PRO A 128 15.59 -3.08 -5.33
N SER A 129 14.89 -2.03 -4.91
CA SER A 129 15.36 -1.14 -3.84
C SER A 129 15.46 -1.81 -2.48
N LEU A 130 14.79 -2.95 -2.26
CA LEU A 130 14.88 -3.75 -1.03
C LEU A 130 16.22 -4.46 -0.87
N ASP A 131 16.91 -4.77 -1.97
CA ASP A 131 18.12 -5.60 -1.93
C ASP A 131 19.26 -4.95 -1.12
N SER A 132 19.28 -3.61 -1.10
CA SER A 132 20.24 -2.83 -0.31
C SER A 132 19.86 -2.64 1.17
N LYS A 133 18.62 -3.00 1.57
CA LYS A 133 18.04 -2.67 2.88
C LYS A 133 17.75 -3.88 3.77
N LEU A 134 17.41 -5.01 3.17
CA LEU A 134 17.01 -6.23 3.85
C LEU A 134 17.98 -7.35 3.49
N ASP A 135 18.45 -8.10 4.49
CA ASP A 135 18.99 -9.42 4.19
C ASP A 135 17.87 -10.41 3.82
N ASP A 136 18.23 -11.58 3.32
CA ASP A 136 17.25 -12.57 2.85
C ASP A 136 16.39 -13.12 4.00
N ASP A 137 16.96 -13.27 5.20
CA ASP A 137 16.26 -13.81 6.36
C ASP A 137 15.25 -12.81 6.94
N GLU A 138 15.61 -11.52 6.99
CA GLU A 138 14.73 -10.41 7.37
C GLU A 138 13.61 -10.24 6.36
N CYS A 139 13.93 -10.27 5.07
CA CYS A 139 12.95 -10.17 4.01
C CYS A 139 11.96 -11.34 4.07
N GLN A 140 12.45 -12.57 4.27
CA GLN A 140 11.58 -13.74 4.38
C GLN A 140 10.65 -13.65 5.59
N LYS A 141 11.13 -13.19 6.75
CA LYS A 141 10.28 -13.00 7.94
C LYS A 141 9.13 -12.04 7.67
N ILE A 142 9.42 -10.88 7.05
CA ILE A 142 8.37 -9.90 6.71
C ILE A 142 7.36 -10.52 5.74
N VAL A 143 7.85 -11.21 4.71
CA VAL A 143 7.01 -11.89 3.71
C VAL A 143 6.11 -12.94 4.37
N ASP A 144 6.65 -13.78 5.24
CA ASP A 144 5.90 -14.83 5.95
C ASP A 144 4.82 -14.21 6.85
N GLU A 145 5.13 -13.12 7.56
CA GLU A 145 4.16 -12.40 8.37
C GLU A 145 3.01 -11.82 7.54
N ILE A 146 3.30 -11.24 6.35
CA ILE A 146 2.26 -10.77 5.42
C ILE A 146 1.36 -11.93 4.96
N GLN A 147 1.95 -13.09 4.62
CA GLN A 147 1.19 -14.26 4.17
C GLN A 147 0.29 -14.84 5.25
N ASN A 148 0.69 -14.74 6.53
CA ASN A 148 -0.15 -15.15 7.65
C ASN A 148 -1.47 -14.36 7.65
N TYR A 149 -1.42 -13.03 7.56
CA TYR A 149 -2.61 -12.17 7.53
C TYR A 149 -3.51 -12.38 6.30
N ARG A 150 -2.94 -12.89 5.20
CA ARG A 150 -3.70 -13.32 4.03
C ARG A 150 -4.39 -14.67 4.26
N SER A 151 -3.72 -15.61 4.92
CA SER A 151 -4.20 -16.98 5.12
C SER A 151 -5.32 -17.10 6.17
N PHE A 152 -5.35 -16.22 7.17
CA PHE A 152 -6.39 -16.18 8.22
C PHE A 152 -7.78 -15.71 7.75
N GLN A 153 -8.00 -15.54 6.45
CA GLN A 153 -9.24 -14.99 5.89
C GLN A 153 -10.21 -16.07 5.36
N TYR A 154 -9.94 -17.33 5.64
CA TYR A 154 -10.76 -18.49 5.28
C TYR A 154 -11.40 -19.14 6.50
#